data_AF-A0A3D2CE22-F1
#
_entry.id   AF-A0A3D2CE22-F1
#
_cell.length_a   1.000
_cell.length_b   1.000
_cell.length_c   1.000
_cell.angle_alpha   90.00
_cell.angle_beta   90.00
_cell.angle_gamma   90.00
#
_symmetry.space_group_name_H-M   'P 1'
#
loop_
_entity.id
_entity.type
_entity.pdbx_description
1 polymer ?
#
loop_
_entity_poly.entity_id
_entity_poly.type
_entity_poly.pdbx_seq_one_letter_code
_entity_poly.pdbx_strand_id
1 'polypeptide(L)'
;MWKIEMDQASAGAVVAVLVGAAACMAGGGGGDKDTGADTGYALPYVPRDSGWGGGDDGDTTGDISSGTYSLYIERTCGIIWDMAGTAVGGLAWEVDLYVNAATDCSNVEDVLGRSFALQNGWAYFENDYIGSATYGGGTARWATSGYITGGGGGSYYYAGRIDY
;
A
#
# COMPACT_ATOMS: atom_id res chain seq x y z
N MET A 1 -6.57 -44.26 -25.20
CA MET A 1 -6.44 -44.17 -23.73
C MET A 1 -5.00 -43.76 -23.44
N TRP A 2 -4.74 -42.46 -23.29
CA TRP A 2 -3.38 -41.93 -23.06
C TRP A 2 -3.37 -41.37 -21.63
N LYS A 3 -2.51 -41.94 -20.79
CA LYS A 3 -2.17 -41.39 -19.47
C LYS A 3 -1.09 -40.34 -19.70
N ILE A 4 -1.36 -39.10 -19.32
CA ILE A 4 -0.32 -38.09 -19.13
C ILE A 4 0.00 -38.13 -17.64
N GLU A 5 1.13 -38.75 -17.31
CA GLU A 5 1.78 -38.58 -16.02
C GLU A 5 2.39 -37.17 -16.02
N MET A 6 1.79 -36.26 -15.25
CA MET A 6 2.39 -34.97 -14.94
C MET A 6 3.41 -35.19 -13.83
N ASP A 7 4.68 -35.27 -14.25
CA ASP A 7 5.85 -35.27 -13.38
C ASP A 7 5.86 -33.99 -12.54
N GLN A 8 6.11 -34.15 -11.23
CA GLN A 8 6.11 -33.06 -10.26
C GLN A 8 7.33 -32.16 -10.48
N ALA A 9 7.17 -31.10 -11.26
CA ALA A 9 8.15 -30.02 -11.33
C ALA A 9 8.03 -29.12 -10.08
N SER A 10 8.83 -29.46 -9.08
CA SER A 10 9.52 -28.54 -8.14
C SER A 10 8.85 -27.18 -7.91
N ALA A 11 8.16 -27.05 -6.77
CA ALA A 11 7.68 -25.79 -6.23
C ALA A 11 8.86 -24.88 -5.84
N GLY A 12 9.26 -23.99 -6.76
CA GLY A 12 10.08 -22.83 -6.44
C GLY A 12 9.17 -21.71 -5.94
N ALA A 13 9.22 -21.42 -4.64
CA ALA A 13 8.54 -20.27 -4.06
C ALA A 13 9.12 -18.98 -4.67
N VAL A 14 8.29 -18.21 -5.39
CA VAL A 14 8.64 -16.86 -5.81
C VAL A 14 8.26 -15.94 -4.66
N VAL A 15 9.18 -15.76 -3.72
CA VAL A 15 9.07 -14.66 -2.74
C VAL A 15 9.14 -13.38 -3.57
N ALA A 16 8.00 -12.69 -3.71
CA ALA A 16 7.96 -11.35 -4.29
C ALA A 16 8.70 -10.42 -3.33
N VAL A 17 10.01 -10.32 -3.52
CA VAL A 17 10.87 -9.39 -2.82
C VAL A 17 10.52 -7.99 -3.35
N LEU A 18 9.57 -7.34 -2.68
CA LEU A 18 9.31 -5.90 -2.81
C LEU A 18 10.52 -5.17 -2.21
N VAL A 19 11.60 -5.04 -2.99
CA VAL A 19 12.73 -4.19 -2.63
C VAL A 19 12.66 -2.96 -3.52
N GLY A 20 12.03 -1.91 -3.00
CA GLY A 20 12.15 -0.57 -3.52
C GLY A 20 13.53 0.02 -3.25
N ALA A 21 14.03 0.75 -4.24
CA ALA A 21 15.29 1.45 -4.17
C ALA A 21 15.20 2.60 -3.16
N ALA A 22 16.00 2.54 -2.09
CA ALA A 22 16.26 3.67 -1.23
C ALA A 22 16.95 4.79 -2.04
N ALA A 23 16.20 5.79 -2.47
CA ALA A 23 16.76 7.03 -2.99
C ALA A 23 17.26 7.87 -1.80
N CYS A 24 18.58 7.91 -1.63
CA CYS A 24 19.23 8.76 -0.64
C CYS A 24 18.95 10.25 -0.92
N MET A 25 18.30 10.93 0.02
CA MET A 25 18.40 12.39 0.18
C MET A 25 18.71 12.68 1.64
N ALA A 26 20.00 12.66 1.95
CA ALA A 26 20.54 13.27 3.15
C ALA A 26 20.70 14.78 2.92
N GLY A 27 20.17 15.59 3.84
CA GLY A 27 20.41 17.02 3.97
C GLY A 27 19.10 17.80 4.11
N GLY A 28 18.83 18.57 5.15
CA GLY A 28 19.58 18.94 6.34
C GLY A 28 18.90 20.17 6.97
N GLY A 29 18.99 20.30 8.30
CA GLY A 29 18.93 21.61 8.97
C GLY A 29 17.57 22.11 9.44
N GLY A 30 17.30 21.86 10.73
CA GLY A 30 17.15 22.93 11.72
C GLY A 30 15.81 23.66 11.85
N GLY A 31 15.35 23.82 13.09
CA GLY A 31 14.47 24.92 13.47
C GLY A 31 13.40 24.53 14.47
N ASP A 32 13.75 24.64 15.74
CA ASP A 32 12.88 24.59 16.91
C ASP A 32 11.60 25.41 16.73
N LYS A 33 10.47 24.87 17.21
CA LYS A 33 9.42 25.63 17.90
C LYS A 33 8.76 24.77 18.97
N ASP A 34 9.38 24.76 20.14
CA ASP A 34 8.63 24.74 21.39
C ASP A 34 7.70 25.95 21.41
N THR A 35 6.38 25.71 21.49
CA THR A 35 5.46 26.55 22.28
C THR A 35 4.16 25.78 22.47
N GLY A 36 3.87 25.30 23.68
CA GLY A 36 2.53 24.76 23.94
C GLY A 36 2.28 23.99 25.23
N ALA A 37 2.67 24.56 26.38
CA ALA A 37 2.10 24.30 27.71
C ALA A 37 2.30 22.92 28.36
N ASP A 38 3.29 22.89 29.26
CA ASP A 38 3.21 22.13 30.51
C ASP A 38 1.97 22.53 31.32
N THR A 39 1.05 21.59 31.52
CA THR A 39 0.34 21.47 32.81
C THR A 39 0.18 20.00 33.12
N GLY A 40 1.02 19.50 34.02
CA GLY A 40 0.95 18.14 34.51
C GLY A 40 -0.28 17.88 35.37
N TYR A 41 -0.85 16.69 35.22
CA TYR A 41 -1.34 15.86 36.33
C TYR A 41 -1.25 14.40 35.87
N ALA A 42 -0.38 13.63 36.52
CA ALA A 42 -0.34 12.18 36.42
C ALA A 42 -1.39 11.58 37.35
N LEU A 43 -2.33 10.77 36.85
CA LEU A 43 -3.08 9.72 37.56
C LEU A 43 -3.78 8.79 36.53
N PRO A 44 -4.19 7.56 36.92
CA PRO A 44 -3.69 6.31 36.31
C PRO A 44 -4.55 5.74 35.17
N TYR A 45 -3.91 4.86 34.40
CA TYR A 45 -4.46 3.98 33.38
C TYR A 45 -5.66 3.16 33.85
N VAL A 46 -6.81 3.28 33.16
CA VAL A 46 -7.71 2.22 32.62
C VAL A 46 -8.96 2.88 31.97
N PRO A 47 -9.72 2.18 31.11
CA PRO A 47 -9.59 2.01 29.66
C PRO A 47 -10.54 2.97 28.87
N ARG A 48 -10.06 3.57 27.77
CA ARG A 48 -10.87 4.53 26.96
C ARG A 48 -11.80 3.78 26.00
N ASP A 49 -12.96 3.41 26.50
CA ASP A 49 -14.19 3.36 25.70
C ASP A 49 -15.01 4.62 25.98
N SER A 50 -15.77 5.05 24.97
CA SER A 50 -16.75 6.15 24.90
C SER A 50 -16.21 7.55 24.59
N GLY A 51 -16.76 8.08 23.49
CA GLY A 51 -16.25 9.23 22.77
C GLY A 51 -16.47 10.57 23.47
N TRP A 52 -15.91 11.60 22.85
CA TRP A 52 -16.33 13.00 22.99
C TRP A 52 -15.90 13.74 21.73
N GLY A 53 -16.89 14.34 21.06
CA GLY A 53 -16.67 15.20 19.92
C GLY A 53 -16.02 16.51 20.34
N GLY A 54 -15.11 16.97 19.50
CA GLY A 54 -14.70 18.35 19.33
C GLY A 54 -14.44 18.49 17.85
N GLY A 55 -15.23 19.32 17.18
CA GLY A 55 -15.28 19.39 15.72
C GLY A 55 -13.93 19.77 15.13
N ASP A 56 -13.48 18.93 14.21
CA ASP A 56 -12.76 19.38 13.03
C ASP A 56 -13.55 18.82 11.85
N ASP A 57 -14.21 19.70 11.09
CA ASP A 57 -14.68 19.43 9.72
C ASP A 57 -13.46 19.27 8.78
N GLY A 58 -12.47 18.51 9.21
CA GLY A 58 -11.30 18.13 8.43
C GLY A 58 -11.60 16.80 7.79
N ASP A 59 -12.27 16.85 6.63
CA ASP A 59 -12.55 15.77 5.68
C ASP A 59 -11.81 14.46 6.05
N THR A 60 -12.39 13.68 6.97
CA THR A 60 -11.75 12.45 7.44
C THR A 60 -11.87 11.46 6.29
N THR A 61 -10.76 11.24 5.59
CA THR A 61 -10.63 10.18 4.61
C THR A 61 -11.23 8.88 5.15
N GLY A 62 -12.20 8.31 4.45
CA GLY A 62 -12.86 7.08 4.86
C GLY A 62 -11.98 5.84 4.64
N ASP A 63 -12.46 4.73 5.17
CA ASP A 63 -11.86 3.41 4.94
C ASP A 63 -11.98 3.02 3.45
N ILE A 64 -11.01 2.26 2.96
CA ILE A 64 -11.07 1.69 1.61
C ILE A 64 -12.16 0.61 1.61
N SER A 65 -13.28 0.94 0.97
CA SER A 65 -14.44 0.06 0.82
C SER A 65 -14.25 -0.98 -0.28
N SER A 66 -13.48 -0.65 -1.31
CA SER A 66 -13.09 -1.56 -2.38
C SER A 66 -11.91 -0.99 -3.18
N GLY A 67 -11.14 -1.87 -3.81
CA GLY A 67 -10.05 -1.46 -4.67
C GLY A 67 -9.33 -2.63 -5.30
N THR A 68 -8.40 -2.31 -6.20
CA THR A 68 -7.49 -3.26 -6.80
C THR A 68 -6.06 -2.72 -6.78
N TYR A 69 -5.12 -3.62 -6.54
CA TYR A 69 -3.68 -3.40 -6.67
C TYR A 69 -3.14 -4.38 -7.71
N SER A 70 -2.38 -3.91 -8.69
CA SER A 70 -1.86 -4.73 -9.78
C SER A 70 -0.37 -4.53 -9.98
N LEU A 71 0.35 -5.64 -10.13
CA LEU A 71 1.78 -5.70 -10.46
C LEU A 71 1.96 -6.55 -11.71
N TYR A 72 2.43 -5.94 -12.79
CA TYR A 72 2.74 -6.65 -14.03
C TYR A 72 4.25 -6.78 -14.19
N ILE A 73 4.71 -8.02 -14.33
CA ILE A 73 6.10 -8.35 -14.60
C ILE A 73 6.24 -8.48 -16.13
N GLU A 74 7.08 -7.63 -16.73
CA GLU A 74 7.18 -7.54 -18.19
C GLU A 74 7.39 -8.92 -18.84
N ARG A 75 6.53 -9.25 -19.81
CA ARG A 75 6.56 -10.51 -20.59
C ARG A 75 6.48 -11.80 -19.76
N THR A 76 6.09 -11.71 -18.50
CA THR A 76 6.08 -12.87 -17.58
C THR A 76 4.67 -13.19 -17.13
N CYS A 77 4.08 -12.35 -16.28
CA CYS A 77 2.74 -12.52 -15.71
C CYS A 77 2.31 -11.22 -14.98
N GLY A 78 1.03 -11.09 -14.65
CA GLY A 78 0.41 -10.07 -13.81
C GLY A 78 -0.23 -10.62 -12.52
N ILE A 79 0.09 -9.95 -11.42
CA ILE A 79 -0.51 -10.19 -10.12
C ILE A 79 -1.58 -9.14 -9.86
N ILE A 80 -2.76 -9.56 -9.42
CA ILE A 80 -3.86 -8.67 -9.06
C ILE A 80 -4.34 -9.05 -7.66
N TRP A 81 -4.45 -8.06 -6.79
CA TRP A 81 -5.08 -8.20 -5.50
C TRP A 81 -6.32 -7.32 -5.39
N ASP A 82 -7.35 -7.81 -4.72
CA ASP A 82 -8.42 -7.01 -4.16
C ASP A 82 -7.91 -6.30 -2.90
N MET A 83 -8.21 -5.02 -2.78
CA MET A 83 -7.64 -4.14 -1.76
C MET A 83 -8.74 -3.58 -0.86
N ALA A 84 -8.55 -3.74 0.45
CA ALA A 84 -9.36 -3.12 1.50
C ALA A 84 -8.43 -2.55 2.58
N GLY A 85 -8.91 -1.61 3.39
CA GLY A 85 -8.08 -1.06 4.46
C GLY A 85 -8.73 0.02 5.30
N THR A 86 -8.15 0.25 6.47
CA THR A 86 -8.64 1.21 7.46
C THR A 86 -7.82 2.49 7.40
N ALA A 87 -8.49 3.65 7.43
CA ALA A 87 -7.83 4.95 7.41
C ALA A 87 -7.05 5.18 8.71
N VAL A 88 -5.81 5.65 8.57
CA VAL A 88 -4.92 5.94 9.72
C VAL A 88 -4.56 7.44 9.83
N GLY A 89 -5.15 8.27 8.98
CA GLY A 89 -5.02 9.72 8.98
C GLY A 89 -4.53 10.28 7.64
N GLY A 90 -5.03 11.45 7.26
CA GLY A 90 -4.75 12.02 5.93
C GLY A 90 -5.19 11.05 4.82
N LEU A 91 -4.45 10.97 3.71
CA LEU A 91 -4.67 9.97 2.66
C LEU A 91 -3.74 8.76 2.89
N ALA A 92 -3.87 8.10 4.03
CA ALA A 92 -3.09 6.92 4.39
C ALA A 92 -3.95 5.86 5.07
N TRP A 93 -3.64 4.58 4.80
CA TRP A 93 -4.38 3.41 5.26
C TRP A 93 -3.45 2.27 5.66
N GLU A 94 -3.92 1.46 6.60
CA GLU A 94 -3.45 0.08 6.80
C GLU A 94 -4.31 -0.84 5.93
N VAL A 95 -3.67 -1.59 5.02
CA VAL A 95 -4.34 -2.30 3.94
C VAL A 95 -4.04 -3.79 3.93
N ASP A 96 -5.04 -4.54 3.50
CA ASP A 96 -4.97 -5.95 3.18
C ASP A 96 -5.19 -6.13 1.68
N LEU A 97 -4.33 -6.96 1.07
CA LEU A 97 -4.36 -7.33 -0.34
C LEU A 97 -4.66 -8.83 -0.44
N TYR A 98 -5.85 -9.16 -0.96
CA TYR A 98 -6.27 -10.55 -1.16
C TYR A 98 -6.11 -10.94 -2.63
N VAL A 99 -5.54 -12.11 -2.92
CA VAL A 99 -5.27 -12.54 -4.29
C VAL A 99 -6.57 -12.61 -5.08
N ASN A 100 -6.63 -11.83 -6.15
CA ASN A 100 -7.78 -11.81 -7.04
C ASN A 100 -7.69 -12.99 -8.03
N ALA A 101 -8.84 -13.57 -8.36
CA ALA A 101 -8.96 -14.69 -9.28
C ALA A 101 -8.48 -14.39 -10.72
N ALA A 102 -8.31 -13.12 -11.09
CA ALA A 102 -7.76 -12.68 -12.37
C ALA A 102 -6.22 -12.69 -12.43
N THR A 103 -5.54 -13.00 -11.32
CA THR A 103 -4.08 -13.22 -11.30
C THR A 103 -3.69 -14.40 -12.19
N ASP A 104 -2.68 -14.23 -13.03
CA ASP A 104 -2.12 -15.28 -13.89
C ASP A 104 -0.76 -15.83 -13.37
N CYS A 105 -0.10 -15.11 -12.47
CA CYS A 105 1.10 -15.58 -11.79
C CYS A 105 0.76 -16.73 -10.82
N SER A 106 1.59 -17.76 -10.80
CA SER A 106 1.48 -18.86 -9.83
C SER A 106 2.13 -18.50 -8.50
N ASN A 107 1.69 -19.17 -7.42
CA ASN A 107 2.24 -19.05 -6.07
C ASN A 107 2.20 -17.63 -5.50
N VAL A 108 1.17 -16.86 -5.84
CA VAL A 108 0.90 -15.56 -5.22
C VAL A 108 0.12 -15.78 -3.92
N GLU A 109 0.50 -15.05 -2.88
CA GLU A 109 -0.14 -15.08 -1.57
C GLU A 109 -0.82 -13.74 -1.25
N ASP A 110 -1.73 -13.78 -0.29
CA ASP A 110 -2.32 -12.58 0.31
C ASP A 110 -1.24 -11.78 1.06
N VAL A 111 -1.38 -10.46 1.08
CA VAL A 111 -0.47 -9.56 1.79
C VAL A 111 -1.27 -8.70 2.77
N LEU A 112 -1.05 -8.90 4.07
CA LEU A 112 -1.87 -8.30 5.11
C LEU A 112 -1.12 -7.24 5.92
N GLY A 113 -1.85 -6.26 6.45
CA GLY A 113 -1.36 -5.25 7.39
C GLY A 113 -0.26 -4.36 6.84
N ARG A 114 -0.37 -3.93 5.58
CA ARG A 114 0.64 -3.09 4.92
C ARG A 114 0.25 -1.62 4.93
N SER A 115 1.21 -0.73 4.79
CA SER A 115 0.92 0.70 4.67
C SER A 115 0.71 1.10 3.22
N PHE A 116 -0.34 1.87 2.96
CA PHE A 116 -0.57 2.52 1.67
C PHE A 116 -0.85 4.01 1.91
N ALA A 117 -0.26 4.87 1.08
CA ALA A 117 -0.43 6.31 1.22
C ALA A 117 -0.44 7.03 -0.13
N LEU A 118 -1.22 8.11 -0.20
CA LEU A 118 -1.21 9.07 -1.29
C LEU A 118 -0.67 10.40 -0.78
N GLN A 119 0.37 10.92 -1.43
CA GLN A 119 0.95 12.20 -1.05
C GLN A 119 1.54 12.91 -2.27
N ASN A 120 1.29 14.21 -2.36
CA ASN A 120 1.85 15.09 -3.39
C ASN A 120 1.63 14.59 -4.84
N GLY A 121 0.49 13.93 -5.12
CA GLY A 121 0.19 13.39 -6.45
C GLY A 121 0.85 12.05 -6.78
N TRP A 122 1.34 11.31 -5.78
CA TRP A 122 1.96 10.00 -5.95
C TRP A 122 1.36 8.97 -4.98
N ALA A 123 1.45 7.69 -5.36
CA ALA A 123 1.06 6.56 -4.53
C ALA A 123 2.29 5.83 -3.99
N TYR A 124 2.20 5.41 -2.74
CA TYR A 124 3.24 4.67 -2.03
C TYR A 124 2.65 3.44 -1.35
N PHE A 125 3.37 2.33 -1.42
CA PHE A 125 3.06 1.10 -0.69
C PHE A 125 4.30 0.67 0.09
N GLU A 126 4.18 0.49 1.40
CA GLU A 126 5.32 0.27 2.31
C GLU A 126 6.43 1.34 2.19
N ASN A 127 6.04 2.59 1.88
CA ASN A 127 6.91 3.73 1.56
C ASN A 127 7.64 3.66 0.21
N ASP A 128 7.42 2.61 -0.58
CA ASP A 128 7.96 2.51 -1.94
C ASP A 128 7.05 3.20 -2.94
N TYR A 129 7.65 3.96 -3.85
CA TYR A 129 6.93 4.61 -4.94
C TYR A 129 6.34 3.58 -5.91
N ILE A 130 5.03 3.66 -6.14
CA ILE A 130 4.30 2.73 -7.03
C ILE A 130 3.50 3.43 -8.13
N GLY A 131 3.66 4.74 -8.29
CA GLY A 131 3.07 5.45 -9.43
C GLY A 131 2.62 6.86 -9.14
N SER A 132 2.33 7.58 -10.23
CA SER A 132 1.62 8.85 -10.20
C SER A 132 0.17 8.58 -9.83
N ALA A 133 -0.37 9.39 -8.92
CA ALA A 133 -1.72 9.22 -8.40
C ALA A 133 -2.60 10.41 -8.77
N THR A 134 -3.87 10.12 -9.04
CA THR A 134 -4.94 11.10 -9.15
C THR A 134 -6.02 10.71 -8.17
N TYR A 135 -6.41 11.63 -7.29
CA TYR A 135 -7.34 11.35 -6.20
C TYR A 135 -8.26 12.55 -5.92
N GLY A 136 -9.47 12.24 -5.43
CA GLY A 136 -10.53 13.20 -5.13
C GLY A 136 -11.91 12.56 -5.21
N GLY A 137 -12.87 13.12 -4.48
CA GLY A 137 -14.27 12.66 -4.49
C GLY A 137 -14.45 11.21 -4.02
N GLY A 138 -13.66 10.78 -3.03
CA GLY A 138 -13.71 9.42 -2.47
C GLY A 138 -13.10 8.34 -3.37
N THR A 139 -12.27 8.72 -4.34
CA THR A 139 -11.61 7.77 -5.24
C THR A 139 -10.16 8.13 -5.46
N ALA A 140 -9.31 7.13 -5.68
CA ALA A 140 -7.95 7.32 -6.17
C ALA A 140 -7.60 6.28 -7.23
N ARG A 141 -6.72 6.68 -8.15
CA ARG A 141 -6.10 5.82 -9.16
C ARG A 141 -4.62 6.12 -9.22
N TRP A 142 -3.81 5.10 -9.47
CA TRP A 142 -2.38 5.28 -9.69
C TRP A 142 -1.84 4.35 -10.76
N ALA A 143 -0.73 4.75 -11.37
CA ALA A 143 0.07 3.91 -12.23
C ALA A 143 1.50 4.45 -12.37
N THR A 144 2.47 3.59 -12.64
CA THR A 144 3.78 4.03 -13.15
C THR A 144 3.65 4.55 -14.58
N SER A 145 4.60 5.37 -15.05
CA SER A 145 4.60 5.94 -16.41
C SER A 145 4.97 4.92 -17.52
N GLY A 146 4.93 3.64 -17.18
CA GLY A 146 5.48 2.53 -17.96
C GLY A 146 6.12 1.51 -17.01
N TYR A 147 6.80 0.52 -17.59
CA TYR A 147 7.57 -0.40 -16.79
C TYR A 147 8.82 0.29 -16.22
N ILE A 148 9.09 0.03 -14.94
CA ILE A 148 10.23 0.54 -14.19
C ILE A 148 11.10 -0.61 -13.72
N THR A 149 12.41 -0.37 -13.64
CA THR A 149 13.35 -1.38 -13.13
C THR A 149 13.17 -1.53 -11.63
N GLY A 150 12.93 -2.76 -11.16
CA GLY A 150 12.79 -3.09 -9.74
C GLY A 150 13.98 -3.87 -9.18
N GLY A 151 13.96 -4.11 -7.87
CA GLY A 151 14.90 -5.01 -7.22
C GLY A 151 14.88 -6.40 -7.88
N GLY A 152 16.06 -6.95 -8.18
CA GLY A 152 16.20 -8.24 -8.87
C GLY A 152 16.37 -8.17 -10.39
N GLY A 153 16.42 -6.97 -10.99
CA GLY A 153 16.72 -6.78 -12.41
C GLY A 153 15.54 -6.99 -13.36
N GLY A 154 14.34 -7.17 -12.83
CA GLY A 154 13.10 -7.22 -13.59
C GLY A 154 12.57 -5.83 -13.96
N SER A 155 11.54 -5.84 -14.82
CA SER A 155 10.83 -4.68 -15.34
C SER A 155 9.37 -4.81 -14.91
N TYR A 156 8.87 -3.83 -14.15
CA TYR A 156 7.60 -3.93 -13.41
C TYR A 156 6.69 -2.74 -13.71
N TYR A 157 5.40 -2.98 -13.89
CA TYR A 157 4.38 -1.93 -14.01
C TYR A 157 3.39 -2.08 -12.86
N TYR A 158 3.25 -1.03 -12.07
CA TYR A 158 2.33 -0.97 -10.92
C TYR A 158 1.13 -0.12 -11.30
N ALA A 159 -0.06 -0.56 -10.93
CA ALA A 159 -1.29 0.20 -11.13
C ALA A 159 -2.35 -0.20 -10.11
N GLY A 160 -3.34 0.65 -9.92
CA GLY A 160 -4.49 0.30 -9.10
C GLY A 160 -5.51 1.42 -8.95
N ARG A 161 -6.56 1.10 -8.19
CA ARG A 161 -7.68 1.98 -7.90
C ARG A 161 -8.26 1.66 -6.53
N ILE A 162 -8.68 2.66 -5.77
CA ILE A 162 -9.45 2.50 -4.54
C ILE A 162 -10.66 3.44 -4.51
N ASP A 163 -11.69 3.03 -3.77
CA ASP A 163 -12.85 3.82 -3.34
C ASP A 163 -12.84 3.93 -1.81
N TYR A 164 -12.83 5.15 -1.27
CA TYR A 164 -12.66 5.47 0.15
C TYR A 164 -13.48 6.68 0.61
#